data_AF-T1A8L5-F1
#
_entry.id   AF-T1A8L5-F1
#
_cell.length_a   1.000
_cell.length_b   1.000
_cell.length_c   1.000
_cell.angle_alpha   90.00
_cell.angle_beta   90.00
_cell.angle_gamma   90.00
#
_symmetry.space_group_name_H-M   'P 1'
#
loop_
_entity.id
_entity.type
_entity.pdbx_description
1 polymer ?
#
loop_
_entity_poly.entity_id
_entity_poly.type
_entity_poly.pdbx_seq_one_letter_code
_entity_poly.pdbx_strand_id
1 'polypeptide(L)'
;MGKASTIKAAKRLVEREGPEVWDILEEVIREHPVLLNRAPTLHRLGIQAFEPQLVEGKAIQLHPLVCTAFNADFDGDQMAVHVPLSLEAQLEARALMMASNNILSPANGDP
;
A
#
# COMPACT_ATOMS: atom_id res chain seq x y z
N MET A 1 -9.16 -29.12 8.66
CA MET A 1 -8.01 -28.84 9.55
C MET A 1 -7.31 -27.60 9.03
N GLY A 2 -6.89 -26.67 9.90
CA GLY A 2 -6.12 -25.50 9.47
C GLY A 2 -4.76 -25.88 8.89
N LYS A 3 -4.20 -25.07 7.97
CA LYS A 3 -2.90 -25.34 7.30
C LYS A 3 -1.72 -25.47 8.29
N ALA A 4 -1.85 -24.93 9.50
CA ALA A 4 -0.91 -25.12 10.61
C ALA A 4 -1.64 -25.30 11.95
N SER A 5 -1.12 -26.16 12.83
CA SER A 5 -1.69 -26.44 14.16
C SER A 5 -1.13 -25.55 15.28
N THR A 6 -0.07 -24.78 15.01
CA THR A 6 0.52 -23.82 15.97
C THR A 6 1.04 -22.58 15.23
N ILE A 7 1.14 -21.45 15.93
CA ILE A 7 1.71 -20.19 15.38
C ILE A 7 3.16 -20.40 14.93
N LYS A 8 3.94 -21.19 15.69
CA LYS A 8 5.33 -21.51 15.31
C LYS A 8 5.42 -22.31 14.01
N ALA A 9 4.47 -23.23 13.79
CA ALA A 9 4.38 -23.96 12.53
C ALA A 9 3.95 -23.03 11.38
N ALA A 10 2.96 -22.16 11.60
CA ALA A 10 2.52 -21.18 10.60
C ALA A 10 3.66 -20.23 10.18
N LYS A 11 4.43 -19.70 11.13
CA LYS A 11 5.61 -18.88 10.85
C LYS A 11 6.61 -19.59 9.93
N ARG A 12 6.89 -20.88 10.19
CA ARG A 12 7.78 -21.69 9.33
C ARG A 12 7.24 -21.93 7.93
N LEU A 13 5.92 -21.98 7.75
CA LEU A 13 5.32 -22.09 6.42
C LEU A 13 5.51 -20.81 5.62
N VAL A 14 5.29 -19.65 6.26
CA VAL A 14 5.54 -18.33 5.64
C VAL A 14 7.00 -18.17 5.27
N GLU A 15 7.94 -18.51 6.17
CA GLU A 15 9.39 -18.46 5.92
C GLU A 15 9.86 -19.39 4.78
N ARG A 16 9.05 -20.40 4.41
CA ARG A 16 9.34 -21.32 3.30
C ARG A 16 8.71 -20.88 1.98
N GLU A 17 7.89 -19.83 2.00
CA GLU A 17 7.25 -19.25 0.81
C GLU A 17 6.45 -20.29 -0.02
N GLY A 18 5.78 -21.22 0.68
CA GLY A 18 4.96 -22.25 0.04
C GLY A 18 3.79 -21.65 -0.77
N PRO A 19 3.32 -22.34 -1.83
CA PRO A 19 2.25 -21.84 -2.71
C PRO A 19 0.99 -21.43 -1.93
N GLU A 20 0.67 -22.16 -0.87
CA GLU A 20 -0.49 -21.92 -0.03
C GLU A 20 -0.47 -20.59 0.74
N VAL A 21 0.70 -19.97 0.88
CA VAL A 21 0.91 -18.67 1.53
C VAL A 21 0.50 -17.56 0.59
N TRP A 22 0.77 -17.70 -0.70
CA TRP A 22 0.42 -16.69 -1.72
C TRP A 22 -1.10 -16.58 -1.90
N ASP A 23 -1.81 -17.71 -1.94
CA ASP A 23 -3.27 -17.73 -1.97
C ASP A 23 -3.88 -16.99 -0.76
N ILE A 24 -3.33 -17.23 0.44
CA ILE A 24 -3.79 -16.58 1.67
C ILE A 24 -3.40 -15.11 1.66
N LEU A 25 -2.21 -14.76 1.18
CA LEU A 25 -1.76 -13.37 1.11
C LEU A 25 -2.68 -12.55 0.21
N GLU A 26 -3.09 -13.09 -0.95
CA GLU A 26 -4.05 -12.42 -1.84
C GLU A 26 -5.42 -12.19 -1.18
N GLU A 27 -5.88 -13.13 -0.36
CA GLU A 27 -7.09 -12.96 0.45
C GLU A 27 -6.91 -11.89 1.53
N VAL A 28 -5.78 -11.90 2.26
CA VAL A 28 -5.51 -10.99 3.38
C VAL A 28 -5.36 -9.53 2.92
N ILE A 29 -4.76 -9.28 1.77
CA ILE A 29 -4.56 -7.91 1.27
C ILE A 29 -5.80 -7.33 0.60
N ARG A 30 -6.82 -8.15 0.33
CA ARG A 30 -8.06 -7.70 -0.30
C ARG A 30 -8.77 -6.73 0.61
N GLU A 31 -9.07 -5.54 0.09
CA GLU A 31 -9.68 -4.46 0.87
C GLU A 31 -8.87 -4.12 2.14
N HIS A 32 -7.53 -4.26 2.09
CA HIS A 32 -6.61 -3.76 3.13
C HIS A 32 -5.75 -2.64 2.53
N PRO A 33 -6.05 -1.36 2.80
CA PRO A 33 -5.36 -0.25 2.15
C PRO A 33 -3.92 -0.13 2.69
N VAL A 34 -3.00 0.35 1.85
CA VAL A 34 -1.63 0.70 2.23
C VAL A 34 -1.35 2.16 1.93
N LEU A 35 -0.44 2.78 2.69
CA LEU A 35 -0.03 4.16 2.46
C LEU A 35 1.32 4.19 1.74
N LEU A 36 1.39 4.91 0.63
CA LEU A 36 2.65 5.23 -0.06
C LEU A 36 3.11 6.64 0.31
N ASN A 37 4.42 6.79 0.54
CA ASN A 37 5.06 8.06 0.84
C ASN A 37 6.38 8.19 0.06
N ARG A 38 6.63 9.35 -0.53
CA ARG A 38 7.94 9.71 -1.10
C ARG A 38 8.55 10.86 -0.30
N ALA A 39 9.80 10.69 0.13
CA ALA A 39 10.53 11.74 0.84
C ALA A 39 11.21 12.71 -0.16
N PRO A 40 11.28 14.01 0.13
CA PRO A 40 10.67 14.70 1.27
C PRO A 40 9.16 14.96 1.08
N THR A 41 8.38 14.84 2.16
CA THR A 41 6.93 15.12 2.14
C THR A 41 6.69 16.63 2.25
N LEU A 42 6.38 17.30 1.14
CA LEU A 42 6.18 18.76 1.10
C LEU A 42 4.75 19.19 1.46
N HIS A 43 3.76 18.34 1.22
CA HIS A 43 2.35 18.61 1.46
C HIS A 43 1.58 17.31 1.68
N ARG A 44 0.32 17.42 2.11
CA ARG A 44 -0.51 16.25 2.46
C ARG A 44 -0.64 15.22 1.33
N LEU A 45 -0.65 15.65 0.06
CA LEU A 45 -0.71 14.72 -1.09
C LEU A 45 0.59 13.92 -1.32
N GLY A 46 1.67 14.21 -0.60
CA GLY A 46 2.89 13.39 -0.62
C GLY A 46 2.76 12.08 0.15
N ILE A 47 1.61 11.83 0.80
CA ILE A 47 1.22 10.54 1.37
C ILE A 47 -0.21 10.24 0.91
N GLN A 48 -0.42 9.11 0.25
CA GLN A 48 -1.76 8.69 -0.19
C GLN A 48 -1.97 7.19 0.05
N ALA A 49 -3.24 6.80 0.18
CA ALA A 49 -3.66 5.41 0.31
C ALA A 49 -4.00 4.78 -1.03
N PHE A 50 -3.69 3.48 -1.16
CA PHE A 50 -3.96 2.65 -2.32
C PHE A 50 -4.41 1.25 -1.88
N GLU A 51 -5.17 0.56 -2.74
CA GLU A 51 -5.35 -0.88 -2.60
C GLU A 51 -4.14 -1.60 -3.19
N PRO A 52 -3.41 -2.43 -2.43
CA PRO A 52 -2.28 -3.18 -2.95
C PRO A 52 -2.75 -4.30 -3.88
N GLN A 53 -1.98 -4.55 -4.94
CA GLN A 53 -2.11 -5.73 -5.80
C GLN A 53 -0.78 -6.47 -5.81
N LEU A 54 -0.83 -7.81 -5.73
CA LEU A 54 0.37 -8.62 -5.91
C LEU A 54 0.85 -8.48 -7.35
N VAL A 55 2.13 -8.16 -7.51
CA VAL A 55 2.80 -8.04 -8.80
C VAL A 55 4.11 -8.82 -8.74
N GLU A 56 4.55 -9.29 -9.90
CA GLU A 56 5.86 -9.91 -10.04
C GLU A 56 6.98 -8.86 -9.96
N GLY A 57 8.14 -9.27 -9.43
CA GLY A 57 9.31 -8.42 -9.31
C GLY A 57 9.47 -7.75 -7.93
N LYS A 58 10.39 -6.78 -7.85
CA LYS A 58 10.78 -6.13 -6.59
C LYS A 58 10.54 -4.61 -6.58
N ALA A 59 9.94 -4.07 -7.64
CA ALA A 59 9.69 -2.65 -7.78
C ALA A 59 8.22 -2.35 -7.45
N ILE A 60 7.97 -1.27 -6.70
CA ILE A 60 6.63 -0.74 -6.47
C ILE A 60 6.11 -0.16 -7.79
N GLN A 61 4.91 -0.54 -8.19
CA GLN A 61 4.22 0.08 -9.31
C GLN A 61 3.33 1.22 -8.80
N LEU A 62 3.48 2.40 -9.39
CA LEU A 62 2.72 3.60 -9.05
C LEU A 62 1.90 4.07 -10.25
N HIS A 63 0.67 4.50 -10.00
CA HIS A 63 -0.18 5.02 -11.06
C HIS A 63 0.38 6.35 -11.62
N PRO A 64 0.52 6.53 -12.95
CA PRO A 64 1.17 7.74 -13.51
C PRO A 64 0.52 9.07 -13.10
N LEU A 65 -0.81 9.09 -12.93
CA LEU A 65 -1.53 10.32 -12.56
C LEU A 65 -1.23 10.83 -11.15
N VAL A 66 -0.69 10.00 -10.25
CA VAL A 66 -0.32 10.46 -8.89
C VAL A 66 1.15 10.90 -8.80
N CYS A 67 1.97 10.71 -9.84
CA CYS A 67 3.38 11.09 -9.83
C CYS A 67 3.58 12.58 -9.52
N THR A 68 2.74 13.45 -10.07
CA THR A 68 2.78 14.89 -9.81
C THR A 68 2.55 15.21 -8.33
N ALA A 69 1.60 14.52 -7.68
CA ALA A 69 1.33 14.69 -6.25
C ALA A 69 2.50 14.23 -5.37
N PHE A 70 3.26 13.21 -5.77
CA PHE A 70 4.47 12.79 -5.06
C PHE A 70 5.74 13.55 -5.49
N ASN A 71 5.63 14.40 -6.51
CA ASN A 71 6.78 14.96 -7.24
C ASN A 71 7.79 13.87 -7.65
N ALA A 72 7.28 12.69 -8.04
CA ALA A 72 8.06 11.50 -8.33
C ALA A 72 8.40 11.39 -9.81
N ASP A 73 9.63 10.98 -10.10
CA ASP A 73 10.05 10.47 -11.39
C ASP A 73 10.47 8.99 -11.26
N PHE A 74 11.01 8.41 -12.33
CA PHE A 74 11.35 6.98 -12.38
C PHE A 74 12.82 6.77 -12.75
N ASP A 75 13.71 7.63 -12.24
CA ASP A 75 15.16 7.55 -12.50
C ASP A 75 15.97 6.86 -11.37
N GLY A 76 15.30 6.41 -10.31
CA GLY A 76 15.91 5.82 -9.12
C GLY A 76 15.20 6.13 -7.81
N ASP A 77 14.13 6.92 -7.86
CA ASP A 77 13.27 7.27 -6.74
C ASP A 77 12.82 6.05 -5.90
N GLN A 78 12.75 6.26 -4.58
CA GLN A 78 12.30 5.26 -3.61
C GLN A 78 11.07 5.75 -2.84
N MET A 79 10.16 4.83 -2.52
CA MET A 79 8.97 5.10 -1.73
C MET A 79 8.88 4.16 -0.53
N ALA A 80 8.35 4.67 0.57
CA ALA A 80 8.01 3.88 1.74
C ALA A 80 6.55 3.41 1.67
N VAL A 81 6.30 2.21 2.18
CA VAL A 81 4.96 1.62 2.32
C VAL A 81 4.65 1.48 3.82
N HIS A 82 3.49 1.96 4.25
CA HIS A 82 2.99 1.78 5.61
C HIS A 82 1.67 1.00 5.60
N VAL A 83 1.53 0.04 6.52
CA VAL A 83 0.32 -0.77 6.66
C VAL A 83 -0.47 -0.32 7.89
N PRO A 84 -1.65 0.32 7.74
CA PRO A 84 -2.52 0.64 8.86
C PRO A 84 -3.07 -0.65 9.49
N LEU A 85 -3.00 -0.75 10.82
CA LEU A 85 -3.38 -1.96 11.56
C LEU A 85 -4.75 -1.86 12.21
N SER A 86 -5.06 -0.77 12.93
CA SER A 86 -6.36 -0.64 13.58
C SER A 86 -7.48 -0.40 12.57
N LEU A 87 -8.71 -0.78 12.95
CA LEU A 87 -9.88 -0.59 12.10
C LEU A 87 -10.07 0.90 11.78
N GLU A 88 -9.87 1.76 12.78
CA GLU A 88 -9.98 3.21 12.63
C GLU A 88 -8.97 3.76 11.62
N ALA A 89 -7.71 3.28 11.68
CA ALA A 89 -6.66 3.71 10.76
C ALA A 89 -6.93 3.25 9.32
N GLN A 90 -7.44 2.02 9.14
CA GLN A 90 -7.83 1.51 7.82
C GLN A 90 -9.03 2.29 7.25
N LEU A 91 -10.04 2.59 8.09
CA LEU A 91 -11.19 3.39 7.70
C LEU A 91 -10.79 4.83 7.34
N GLU A 92 -9.90 5.44 8.11
CA GLU A 92 -9.37 6.77 7.82
C GLU A 92 -8.60 6.78 6.50
N ALA A 93 -7.74 5.79 6.26
CA ALA A 93 -7.01 5.64 5.00
C ALA A 93 -7.98 5.55 3.81
N ARG A 94 -9.04 4.74 3.93
CA ARG A 94 -10.08 4.57 2.91
C ARG A 94 -10.89 5.85 2.66
N ALA A 95 -11.35 6.48 3.73
CA ALA A 95 -12.26 7.62 3.63
C ALA A 95 -11.54 8.91 3.22
N LEU A 96 -10.35 9.17 3.75
CA LEU A 96 -9.68 10.46 3.63
C LEU A 96 -8.44 10.43 2.74
N MET A 97 -7.68 9.33 2.76
CA MET A 97 -6.34 9.29 2.16
C MET A 97 -6.30 8.60 0.79
N MET A 98 -7.36 7.91 0.37
CA MET A 98 -7.39 7.26 -0.94
C MET A 98 -7.05 8.24 -2.06
N ALA A 99 -6.14 7.82 -2.95
CA ALA A 99 -5.71 8.68 -4.06
C ALA A 99 -6.88 9.16 -4.92
N SER A 100 -7.90 8.33 -5.13
CA SER A 100 -9.13 8.68 -5.85
C SER A 100 -9.93 9.81 -5.20
N ASN A 101 -9.76 10.05 -3.90
CA ASN A 101 -10.47 11.12 -3.17
C ASN A 101 -9.70 12.45 -3.23
N ASN A 102 -8.46 12.44 -3.73
CA ASN A 102 -7.52 13.54 -3.64
C ASN A 102 -7.06 13.98 -5.05
N ILE A 103 -8.02 14.29 -5.92
CA ILE A 103 -7.78 14.70 -7.31
C ILE A 103 -7.41 16.18 -7.41
N LEU A 104 -7.94 17.02 -6.53
CA LEU A 104 -7.71 18.47 -6.58
C LEU A 104 -6.59 18.88 -5.61
N SER A 105 -5.75 19.80 -6.06
CA SER A 105 -4.74 20.45 -5.24
C SER A 105 -5.40 21.19 -4.07
N PRO A 106 -4.95 20.98 -2.82
CA PRO A 106 -5.49 21.68 -1.66
C PRO A 106 -5.18 23.17 -1.64
N ALA A 107 -4.19 23.62 -2.41
CA ALA A 107 -3.70 25.00 -2.39
C ALA A 107 -4.48 25.95 -3.31
N ASN A 108 -4.91 25.46 -4.47
CA ASN A 108 -5.54 26.25 -5.53
C ASN A 108 -6.82 25.61 -6.11
N GLY A 109 -7.13 24.35 -5.79
CA GLY A 109 -8.33 23.68 -6.30
C GLY A 109 -8.23 23.20 -7.74
N ASP A 110 -7.11 23.44 -8.42
CA ASP A 110 -6.82 22.89 -9.74
C ASP A 110 -6.55 21.37 -9.64
N PRO A 111 -6.90 20.58 -10.67
CA PRO A 111 -6.52 19.17 -10.76
C PRO A 111 -5.00 18.96 -10.80
#